data_AF-A0A2J5PCU1-F1
#
_entry.id   AF-A0A2J5PCU1-F1
#
_cell.length_a   1.000
_cell.length_b   1.000
_cell.length_c   1.000
_cell.angle_alpha   90.00
_cell.angle_beta   90.00
_cell.angle_gamma   90.00
#
_symmetry.space_group_name_H-M   'P 1'
#
loop_
_entity.id
_entity.type
_entity.pdbx_description
1 polymer ?
#
loop_
_entity_poly.entity_id
_entity_poly.type
_entity_poly.pdbx_seq_one_letter_code
_entity_poly.pdbx_strand_id
1 'polypeptide(L)'
;MRFFSLLPLLLLSLPAFASGKCSLTDPSLTLQSYTVDPQRERIVMYWQKEDGKAWGSLRSLLADIDHNGQVQMAMNGGIYDKAYAPLGLY
;
A
#
# COMPACT_ATOMS: atom_id res chain seq x y z
N MET A 1 42.02 5.76 -35.16
CA MET A 1 40.59 5.45 -35.05
C MET A 1 40.08 6.05 -33.75
N ARG A 2 39.23 7.09 -33.84
CA ARG A 2 38.80 7.95 -32.71
C ARG A 2 37.60 7.31 -31.99
N PHE A 3 37.85 6.45 -31.01
CA PHE A 3 36.81 5.73 -30.27
C PHE A 3 36.23 6.47 -29.04
N PHE A 4 36.52 7.76 -28.86
CA PHE A 4 36.11 8.51 -27.66
C PHE A 4 34.87 9.43 -27.85
N SER A 5 34.24 9.46 -29.02
CA SER A 5 33.24 10.49 -29.34
C SER A 5 31.79 10.20 -28.92
N LEU A 6 31.50 9.03 -28.33
CA LEU A 6 30.12 8.62 -28.03
C LEU A 6 29.75 8.64 -26.52
N LEU A 7 30.70 8.95 -25.64
CA LEU A 7 30.48 8.98 -24.19
C LEU A 7 29.47 10.04 -23.69
N PRO A 8 29.30 11.23 -24.31
CA PRO A 8 28.35 12.22 -23.76
C PRO A 8 26.87 11.90 -24.06
N LEU A 9 26.57 10.96 -24.96
CA LEU A 9 25.17 10.56 -25.26
C LEU A 9 24.55 9.63 -24.21
N LEU A 10 25.36 8.96 -23.38
CA LEU A 10 24.88 8.05 -22.34
C LEU A 10 24.35 8.76 -21.08
N LEU A 11 24.59 10.07 -20.93
CA LEU A 11 24.20 10.84 -19.74
C LEU A 11 22.81 11.49 -19.83
N LEU A 12 22.08 11.30 -20.94
CA LEU A 12 20.78 11.95 -21.19
C LEU A 12 19.55 11.13 -20.80
N SER A 13 19.72 9.91 -20.28
CA SER A 13 18.60 9.14 -19.72
C SER A 13 18.25 9.62 -18.30
N LEU A 14 17.83 10.88 -18.18
CA LEU A 14 17.23 11.37 -16.94
C LEU A 14 15.77 10.90 -16.91
N PRO A 15 15.33 10.15 -15.88
CA PRO A 15 13.92 9.81 -15.74
C PRO A 15 13.13 11.11 -15.61
N ALA A 16 12.19 11.33 -16.53
CA ALA A 16 11.25 12.43 -16.43
C ALA A 16 10.29 12.11 -15.28
N PHE A 17 10.58 12.63 -14.09
CA PHE A 17 9.64 12.60 -12.98
C PHE A 17 8.46 13.50 -13.35
N ALA A 18 7.31 12.90 -13.65
CA ALA A 18 6.07 13.62 -13.85
C ALA A 18 5.65 14.26 -12.52
N SER A 19 6.00 15.54 -12.31
CA SER A 19 5.63 16.32 -11.12
C SER A 19 4.24 16.97 -11.28
N GLY A 20 3.29 16.23 -11.83
CA GLY A 20 1.90 16.69 -11.94
C GLY A 20 1.30 16.89 -10.55
N LYS A 21 0.91 18.12 -10.22
CA LYS A 21 0.10 18.39 -9.02
C LYS A 21 -1.29 17.80 -9.26
N CYS A 22 -1.51 16.58 -8.79
CA CYS A 22 -2.85 16.00 -8.70
C CYS A 22 -3.56 16.68 -7.51
N SER A 23 -4.70 17.33 -7.78
CA SER A 23 -5.52 17.95 -6.76
C SER A 23 -6.92 17.34 -6.82
N LEU A 24 -7.44 16.96 -5.67
CA LEU A 24 -8.83 16.54 -5.52
C LEU A 24 -9.71 17.80 -5.64
N THR A 25 -10.61 17.81 -6.62
CA THR A 25 -11.43 18.99 -6.95
C THR A 25 -12.85 18.91 -6.41
N ASP A 26 -13.30 17.73 -5.97
CA ASP A 26 -14.63 17.53 -5.42
C ASP A 26 -14.70 18.04 -3.98
N PRO A 27 -15.45 19.13 -3.71
CA PRO A 27 -15.56 19.70 -2.37
C PRO A 27 -16.42 18.84 -1.42
N SER A 28 -17.17 17.86 -1.94
CA SER A 28 -17.99 16.94 -1.14
C SER A 28 -17.22 15.69 -0.70
N LEU A 29 -16.03 15.46 -1.25
CA LEU A 29 -15.22 14.29 -0.95
C LEU A 29 -14.70 14.38 0.49
N THR A 30 -15.14 13.43 1.31
CA THR A 30 -14.52 13.17 2.61
C THR A 30 -13.41 12.15 2.42
N LEU A 31 -12.16 12.55 2.65
CA LEU A 31 -11.01 11.67 2.53
C LEU A 31 -10.39 11.44 3.90
N GLN A 32 -10.15 10.18 4.24
CA GLN A 32 -9.38 9.78 5.40
C GLN A 32 -8.11 9.09 4.90
N SER A 33 -6.96 9.70 5.17
CA SER A 33 -5.65 9.18 4.80
C SER A 33 -4.78 9.09 6.03
N TYR A 34 -4.00 8.02 6.11
CA TYR A 34 -2.97 7.86 7.12
C TYR A 34 -1.66 7.48 6.43
N THR A 35 -0.59 8.19 6.75
CA THR A 35 0.76 7.85 6.29
C THR A 35 1.52 7.28 7.48
N VAL A 36 1.80 5.99 7.41
CA VAL A 36 2.54 5.27 8.45
C VAL A 36 4.02 5.65 8.44
N ASP A 37 4.62 5.84 9.62
CA ASP A 37 6.07 5.84 9.80
C ASP A 37 6.54 4.42 10.15
N PRO A 38 7.11 3.65 9.19
CA PRO A 38 7.49 2.26 9.44
C PRO A 38 8.67 2.12 10.43
N GLN A 39 9.35 3.20 10.80
CA GLN A 39 10.40 3.18 11.84
C GLN A 39 9.82 3.23 13.26
N ARG A 40 8.57 3.70 13.40
CA ARG A 40 7.90 3.90 14.69
C ARG A 40 6.65 3.05 14.86
N GLU A 41 6.04 2.67 13.75
CA GLU A 41 4.76 2.00 13.70
C GLU A 41 4.85 0.65 13.02
N ARG A 42 3.99 -0.27 13.44
CA ARG A 42 3.97 -1.64 12.95
C ARG A 42 2.88 -1.81 11.90
N ILE A 43 3.26 -2.30 10.73
CA ILE A 43 2.33 -2.76 9.69
C ILE A 43 2.21 -4.28 9.81
N VAL A 44 0.97 -4.80 9.87
CA VAL A 44 0.70 -6.24 9.98
C VAL A 44 -0.42 -6.63 9.02
N MET A 45 -0.24 -7.75 8.33
CA MET A 45 -1.29 -8.39 7.55
C MET A 45 -1.93 -9.52 8.35
N TYR A 46 -3.24 -9.48 8.50
CA TYR A 46 -4.02 -10.49 9.20
C TYR A 46 -4.93 -11.22 8.20
N TRP A 47 -4.82 -12.56 8.14
CA TRP A 47 -5.72 -13.37 7.33
C TRP A 47 -6.26 -14.60 8.07
N GLN A 48 -5.53 -15.14 9.06
CA GLN A 48 -5.93 -16.29 9.88
C GLN A 48 -5.61 -16.08 11.36
N LYS A 49 -6.51 -16.57 12.21
CA LYS A 49 -6.33 -16.71 13.66
C LYS A 49 -5.34 -17.82 14.00
N GLU A 50 -4.97 -17.91 15.26
CA GLU A 50 -4.10 -18.99 15.77
C GLU A 50 -4.69 -20.39 15.54
N ASP A 51 -6.02 -20.52 15.49
CA ASP A 51 -6.71 -21.78 15.19
C ASP A 51 -6.81 -22.10 13.67
N GLY A 52 -6.16 -21.30 12.83
CA GLY A 52 -6.17 -21.43 11.37
C GLY A 52 -7.45 -20.93 10.69
N LYS A 53 -8.45 -20.45 11.44
CA LYS A 53 -9.67 -19.90 10.84
C LYS A 53 -9.46 -18.45 10.43
N ALA A 54 -10.03 -18.07 9.29
CA ALA A 54 -10.06 -16.68 8.88
C ALA A 54 -10.92 -15.82 9.82
N TRP A 55 -10.59 -14.53 9.93
CA TRP A 55 -11.48 -13.54 10.55
C TRP A 55 -12.71 -13.24 9.69
N GLY A 56 -12.62 -13.44 8.36
CA GLY A 56 -13.73 -13.31 7.41
C GLY A 56 -14.15 -11.87 7.09
N SER A 57 -14.04 -10.93 8.03
CA SER A 57 -14.33 -9.51 7.80
C SER A 57 -13.39 -8.59 8.56
N LEU A 58 -13.18 -7.37 8.05
CA LEU A 58 -12.41 -6.33 8.74
C LEU A 58 -13.01 -5.98 10.11
N ARG A 59 -14.34 -5.97 10.21
CA ARG A 59 -15.04 -5.72 11.49
C ARG A 59 -14.71 -6.80 12.53
N SER A 60 -14.75 -8.06 12.13
CA SER A 60 -14.42 -9.19 13.02
C SER A 60 -12.97 -9.17 13.44
N LEU A 61 -12.06 -8.77 12.54
CA LEU A 61 -10.64 -8.58 12.87
C LEU A 61 -10.47 -7.48 13.92
N LEU A 62 -11.02 -6.28 13.68
CA LEU A 62 -10.88 -5.15 14.59
C LEU A 62 -11.49 -5.42 15.98
N ALA A 63 -12.63 -6.12 16.03
CA ALA A 63 -13.23 -6.53 17.29
C ALA A 63 -12.33 -7.47 18.13
N ASP A 64 -11.39 -8.17 17.49
CA ASP A 64 -10.49 -9.14 18.12
C ASP A 64 -9.10 -8.56 18.43
N ILE A 65 -8.61 -7.59 17.64
CA ILE A 65 -7.25 -7.04 17.82
C ILE A 65 -7.22 -5.65 18.47
N ASP A 66 -8.31 -4.88 18.40
CA ASP A 66 -8.31 -3.46 18.75
C ASP A 66 -9.01 -3.15 20.08
N HIS A 67 -8.90 -4.06 21.05
CA HIS A 67 -9.54 -3.92 22.37
C HIS A 67 -9.19 -2.61 23.11
N ASN A 68 -7.99 -2.08 22.86
CA ASN A 68 -7.47 -0.87 23.50
C ASN A 68 -7.43 0.35 22.57
N GLY A 69 -8.01 0.28 21.36
CA GLY A 69 -8.03 1.39 20.41
C GLY A 69 -6.64 1.80 19.90
N GLN A 70 -5.73 0.84 19.71
CA GLN A 70 -4.36 1.09 19.24
C GLN A 70 -4.25 1.11 17.71
N VAL A 71 -5.22 0.57 16.99
CA VAL A 71 -5.21 0.53 15.53
C VAL A 71 -5.45 1.94 14.97
N GLN A 72 -4.41 2.53 14.38
CA GLN A 72 -4.48 3.87 13.78
C GLN A 72 -5.23 3.86 12.43
N MET A 73 -5.01 2.81 11.63
CA MET A 73 -5.71 2.60 10.36
C MET A 73 -5.80 1.12 10.04
N ALA A 74 -6.91 0.71 9.42
CA ALA A 74 -7.06 -0.61 8.84
C ALA A 74 -7.79 -0.53 7.49
N MET A 75 -7.38 -1.40 6.57
CA MET A 75 -7.93 -1.50 5.22
C MET A 75 -7.91 -2.96 4.76
N ASN A 76 -8.65 -3.27 3.70
CA ASN A 76 -8.54 -4.58 3.06
C ASN A 76 -7.16 -4.73 2.40
N GLY A 77 -6.55 -5.91 2.51
CA GLY A 77 -5.24 -6.17 1.90
C GLY A 77 -5.27 -6.37 0.37
N GLY A 78 -6.46 -6.32 -0.25
CA GLY A 78 -6.64 -6.54 -1.68
C GLY A 78 -7.90 -7.33 -2.02
N ILE A 79 -7.92 -7.87 -3.23
CA ILE A 79 -8.99 -8.75 -3.74
C ILE A 79 -8.55 -10.20 -3.59
N TYR A 80 -9.39 -11.01 -2.95
CA TYR A 80 -9.13 -12.41 -2.68
C TYR A 80 -10.33 -13.27 -3.10
N ASP A 81 -10.07 -14.53 -3.45
CA ASP A 81 -11.12 -15.51 -3.71
C ASP A 81 -11.68 -16.11 -2.40
N LYS A 82 -12.61 -17.07 -2.53
CA LYS A 82 -13.23 -17.74 -1.38
C LYS A 82 -12.27 -18.63 -0.59
N ALA A 83 -11.14 -19.01 -1.17
CA ALA A 83 -10.06 -19.75 -0.52
C ALA A 83 -8.96 -18.82 0.03
N TYR A 84 -9.18 -17.50 0.00
CA TYR A 84 -8.23 -16.47 0.41
C TYR A 84 -6.94 -16.40 -0.42
N ALA A 85 -6.98 -16.87 -1.68
CA ALA A 85 -5.90 -16.66 -2.64
C ALA A 85 -5.98 -15.24 -3.25
N PRO A 86 -4.85 -14.53 -3.44
CA PRO A 86 -4.85 -13.21 -4.04
C PRO A 86 -5.24 -13.31 -5.53
N LEU A 87 -6.15 -12.43 -5.97
CA LEU A 87 -6.63 -12.37 -7.37
C LEU A 87 -6.00 -11.23 -8.19
N GLY A 88 -5.07 -10.48 -7.59
CA GLY A 88 -4.37 -9.37 -8.25
C GLY A 88 -3.33 -9.81 -9.28
N LEU A 89 -2.69 -8.83 -9.92
CA LEU A 89 -1.59 -9.08 -10.85
C LEU A 89 -0.38 -9.65 -10.10
N TYR A 90 0.08 -10.81 -10.55
CA TYR A 90 1.31 -11.48 -10.11
C TYR A 90 2.51 -11.00 -10.93
#